data_AF-A0A1V5TLE4-F1
#
_entry.id   AF-A0A1V5TLE4-F1
#
_cell.length_a   1.000
_cell.length_b   1.000
_cell.length_c   1.000
_cell.angle_alpha   90.00
_cell.angle_beta   90.00
_cell.angle_gamma   90.00
#
_symmetry.space_group_name_H-M   'P 1'
#
loop_
_entity.id
_entity.type
_entity.pdbx_description
1 polymer ?
#
loop_
_entity_poly.entity_id
_entity_poly.type
_entity_poly.pdbx_seq_one_letter_code
_entity_poly.pdbx_strand_id
1 'polypeptide(L)'
;MAGLTTHLIIVFVFGASIWIFSKRWYYAAAFGLGHLIPDLISFGITGIRQKSANPGIIMTNDWFSPLATFSHNALNWAAILLVLWLGFVLLYSFKKIDKKQFAGYILVLIYFIFGVILHLIVDKLIIEHNYWI
;
A
#
# COMPACT_ATOMS: atom_id res chain seq x y z
N MET A 1 10.28 -15.20 7.32
CA MET A 1 9.41 -14.26 6.57
C MET A 1 10.25 -13.07 6.10
N ALA A 2 11.24 -13.34 5.25
CA ALA A 2 12.28 -12.34 4.94
C ALA A 2 11.71 -11.06 4.30
N GLY A 3 10.81 -11.15 3.32
CA GLY A 3 10.27 -9.94 2.70
C GLY A 3 9.26 -9.18 3.55
N LEU A 4 8.43 -9.80 4.41
CA LEU A 4 7.62 -9.01 5.36
C LEU A 4 8.52 -8.15 6.24
N THR A 5 9.62 -8.71 6.74
CA THR A 5 10.62 -7.95 7.50
C THR A 5 11.21 -6.82 6.65
N THR A 6 11.53 -7.06 5.38
CA THR A 6 12.02 -6.03 4.46
C THR A 6 11.00 -4.89 4.28
N HIS A 7 9.73 -5.19 4.03
CA HIS A 7 8.68 -4.18 3.91
C HIS A 7 8.52 -3.37 5.19
N LEU A 8 8.56 -4.02 6.36
CA LEU A 8 8.49 -3.32 7.64
C LEU A 8 9.70 -2.39 7.88
N ILE A 9 10.90 -2.81 7.50
CA ILE A 9 12.11 -1.95 7.57
C ILE A 9 11.95 -0.74 6.65
N ILE A 10 11.46 -0.94 5.42
CA ILE A 10 11.21 0.15 4.47
C ILE A 10 10.16 1.12 5.02
N VAL A 11 9.05 0.60 5.55
CA VAL A 11 8.01 1.41 6.21
C VAL A 11 8.60 2.23 7.34
N PHE A 12 9.45 1.63 8.18
CA PHE A 12 10.08 2.31 9.30
C PHE A 12 11.03 3.43 8.82
N VAL A 13 11.97 3.12 7.94
CA VAL A 13 13.01 4.07 7.47
C VAL A 13 12.40 5.24 6.68
N PHE A 14 11.58 4.92 5.67
CA PHE A 14 10.96 5.96 4.83
C PHE A 14 9.83 6.67 5.58
N GLY A 15 9.04 5.96 6.38
CA GLY A 15 8.00 6.56 7.23
C GLY A 15 8.59 7.55 8.25
N ALA A 16 9.68 7.18 8.93
CA ALA A 16 10.40 8.10 9.83
C ALA A 16 10.92 9.33 9.08
N SER A 17 11.50 9.14 7.89
CA SER A 17 11.97 10.24 7.04
C SER A 17 10.82 11.19 6.66
N ILE A 18 9.71 10.67 6.15
CA ILE A 18 8.51 11.44 5.81
C ILE A 18 8.01 12.21 7.02
N TRP A 19 7.96 11.59 8.20
CA TRP A 19 7.53 12.24 9.42
C TRP A 19 8.47 13.38 9.84
N ILE A 20 9.80 13.17 9.76
CA ILE A 20 10.80 14.18 10.10
C ILE A 20 10.68 15.42 9.20
N PHE A 21 10.51 15.23 7.89
CA PHE A 21 10.43 16.34 6.92
C PHE A 21 9.07 17.04 6.90
N SER A 22 7.98 16.28 6.96
CA SER A 22 6.64 16.85 6.87
C SER A 22 6.06 17.32 8.21
N LYS A 23 6.64 16.86 9.33
CA LYS A 23 6.13 17.04 10.70
C LYS A 23 4.68 16.55 10.87
N ARG A 24 4.22 15.63 10.03
CA ARG A 24 2.83 15.14 9.99
C ARG A 24 2.81 13.63 9.95
N TRP A 25 2.42 13.02 11.07
CA TRP A 25 2.44 11.56 11.23
C TRP A 25 1.53 10.84 10.24
N TYR A 26 0.42 11.46 9.83
CA TYR A 26 -0.54 10.86 8.91
C TYR A 26 -0.01 10.69 7.48
N TYR A 27 1.02 11.44 7.07
CA TYR A 27 1.71 11.20 5.80
C TYR A 27 2.62 9.98 5.86
N ALA A 28 3.33 9.79 6.97
CA ALA A 28 4.10 8.58 7.21
C ALA A 28 3.18 7.35 7.30
N ALA A 29 2.04 7.49 7.97
CA ALA A 29 1.01 6.45 8.02
C ALA A 29 0.43 6.14 6.63
N ALA A 30 0.12 7.16 5.82
CA ALA A 30 -0.36 6.96 4.46
C ALA A 30 0.64 6.20 3.59
N PHE A 31 1.93 6.55 3.67
CA PHE A 31 3.00 5.81 3.03
C PHE A 31 3.08 4.36 3.53
N GLY A 32 3.08 4.15 4.85
CA GLY A 32 3.16 2.81 5.44
C GLY A 32 1.99 1.93 5.02
N LEU A 33 0.77 2.49 5.03
CA LEU A 33 -0.42 1.79 4.53
C LEU A 33 -0.30 1.49 3.04
N GLY A 34 0.11 2.45 2.22
CA GLY A 34 0.34 2.23 0.80
C GLY A 34 1.37 1.14 0.53
N HIS A 35 2.41 1.04 1.37
CA HIS A 35 3.45 0.04 1.23
C HIS A 35 3.06 -1.35 1.74
N LEU A 36 2.10 -1.48 2.66
CA LEU A 36 1.71 -2.78 3.24
C LEU A 36 0.39 -3.31 2.68
N ILE A 37 -0.45 -2.44 2.13
CA ILE A 37 -1.78 -2.83 1.66
C ILE A 37 -1.77 -3.90 0.56
N PRO A 38 -0.79 -3.98 -0.37
CA PRO A 38 -0.85 -5.02 -1.39
C PRO A 38 -0.70 -6.44 -0.80
N ASP A 39 0.18 -6.60 0.19
CA ASP A 39 0.34 -7.82 0.97
C ASP A 39 -0.86 -8.11 1.87
N LEU A 40 -1.44 -7.08 2.49
CA LEU A 40 -2.65 -7.25 3.32
C LEU A 40 -3.84 -7.76 2.49
N ILE A 41 -3.94 -7.34 1.23
CA ILE A 41 -4.99 -7.82 0.31
C ILE A 41 -4.77 -9.29 -0.03
N SER A 42 -3.55 -9.70 -0.43
CA SER A 42 -3.29 -11.09 -0.80
C SER A 42 -3.22 -12.00 0.42
N PHE A 43 -2.21 -11.84 1.28
CA PHE A 43 -1.95 -12.68 2.45
C PHE A 43 -2.91 -12.44 3.61
N GLY A 44 -3.35 -11.21 3.84
CA GLY A 44 -4.25 -10.89 4.95
C GLY A 44 -5.64 -11.51 4.77
N ILE A 45 -6.28 -11.29 3.62
CA ILE A 45 -7.62 -11.81 3.34
C ILE A 45 -7.62 -13.35 3.34
N THR A 46 -6.64 -13.97 2.68
CA THR A 46 -6.53 -15.44 2.59
C THR A 46 -6.12 -16.07 3.92
N GLY A 47 -5.23 -15.43 4.68
CA GLY A 47 -4.83 -15.85 6.02
C GLY A 47 -5.99 -15.86 7.00
N ILE A 48 -6.86 -14.84 6.96
CA ILE A 48 -8.10 -14.82 7.75
C ILE A 48 -9.01 -15.99 7.33
N ARG A 49 -9.15 -16.22 6.03
CA ARG A 49 -10.03 -17.28 5.50
C ARG A 49 -9.56 -18.68 5.89
N GLN A 50 -8.25 -18.93 5.88
CA GLN A 50 -7.67 -20.22 6.27
C GLN A 50 -7.33 -20.31 7.76
N LYS A 51 -7.53 -19.23 8.53
CA LYS A 51 -7.15 -19.12 9.95
C LYS A 51 -5.67 -19.51 10.17
N SER A 52 -4.81 -19.10 9.25
CA SER A 52 -3.39 -19.44 9.26
C SER A 52 -2.57 -18.18 8.99
N ALA A 53 -1.45 -18.05 9.70
CA ALA A 53 -0.42 -17.06 9.42
C ALA A 53 0.76 -17.66 8.63
N ASN A 54 0.71 -18.96 8.30
CA ASN A 54 1.77 -19.63 7.55
C ASN A 54 1.63 -19.32 6.04
N PRO A 55 2.58 -18.60 5.42
CA PRO A 55 2.50 -18.24 4.00
C PRO A 55 2.35 -19.45 3.07
N GLY A 56 3.03 -20.57 3.38
CA GLY A 56 2.93 -21.79 2.57
C GLY A 56 1.54 -22.38 2.56
N ILE A 57 0.79 -22.27 3.66
CA ILE A 57 -0.63 -22.68 3.72
C ILE A 57 -1.48 -21.65 2.98
N ILE A 58 -1.25 -20.36 3.24
CA ILE A 58 -1.97 -19.23 2.62
C ILE A 58 -1.94 -19.30 1.09
N MET A 59 -0.77 -19.58 0.51
CA MET A 59 -0.57 -19.64 -0.92
C MET A 59 -1.32 -20.80 -1.60
N THR A 60 -1.79 -21.80 -0.86
CA THR A 60 -2.63 -22.88 -1.40
C THR A 60 -4.11 -22.49 -1.51
N ASN A 61 -4.51 -21.32 -1.01
CA ASN A 61 -5.88 -20.84 -1.16
C ASN A 61 -6.17 -20.41 -2.60
N ASP A 62 -7.27 -20.88 -3.19
CA ASP A 62 -7.67 -20.51 -4.56
C ASP A 62 -7.84 -18.99 -4.77
N TRP A 63 -8.07 -18.23 -3.70
CA TRP A 63 -8.20 -16.78 -3.78
C TRP A 63 -6.86 -16.04 -3.70
N PHE A 64 -5.79 -16.73 -3.31
CA PHE A 64 -4.47 -16.11 -3.19
C PHE A 64 -3.99 -15.57 -4.53
N SER A 65 -4.00 -16.39 -5.59
CA SER A 65 -3.49 -16.00 -6.90
C SER A 65 -4.29 -14.84 -7.54
N PRO A 66 -5.64 -14.83 -7.54
CA PRO A 66 -6.41 -13.67 -7.98
C PRO A 66 -6.13 -12.40 -7.17
N LEU A 67 -6.05 -12.50 -5.84
CA LEU A 67 -5.79 -11.35 -4.97
C LEU A 67 -4.38 -10.81 -5.14
N ALA A 68 -3.37 -11.68 -5.26
CA ALA A 68 -2.00 -11.29 -5.54
C ALA A 68 -1.88 -10.61 -6.91
N THR A 69 -2.52 -11.17 -7.94
CA THR A 69 -2.57 -10.55 -9.29
C THR A 69 -3.24 -9.18 -9.22
N PHE A 70 -4.33 -9.05 -8.46
CA PHE A 70 -5.00 -7.78 -8.29
C PHE A 70 -4.11 -6.76 -7.56
N SER A 71 -3.54 -7.14 -6.43
CA SER A 71 -2.79 -6.25 -5.55
C SER A 71 -1.39 -5.91 -6.06
N HIS A 72 -0.81 -6.71 -6.97
CA HIS A 72 0.52 -6.44 -7.54
C HIS A 72 0.46 -5.83 -8.94
N ASN A 73 -0.72 -5.39 -9.38
CA ASN A 73 -0.91 -4.74 -10.67
C ASN A 73 -1.02 -3.21 -10.52
N ALA A 74 -0.06 -2.50 -11.11
CA ALA A 74 0.01 -1.04 -11.06
C ALA A 74 -1.22 -0.33 -11.65
N LEU A 75 -1.88 -0.91 -12.66
CA LEU A 75 -3.09 -0.34 -13.27
C LEU A 75 -4.28 -0.39 -12.33
N ASN A 76 -4.40 -1.44 -11.50
CA ASN A 76 -5.46 -1.53 -10.49
C ASN A 76 -5.29 -0.44 -9.44
N TRP A 77 -4.07 -0.19 -8.98
CA TRP A 77 -3.77 0.91 -8.08
C TRP A 77 -4.04 2.27 -8.72
N ALA A 78 -3.64 2.47 -9.98
CA ALA A 78 -3.95 3.70 -10.71
C ALA A 78 -5.47 3.95 -10.79
N ALA A 79 -6.26 2.91 -11.06
CA ALA A 79 -7.71 3.00 -11.09
C ALA A 79 -8.32 3.37 -9.72
N ILE A 80 -7.88 2.72 -8.64
CA ILE A 80 -8.32 3.06 -7.27
C ILE A 80 -7.99 4.52 -6.94
N LEU A 81 -6.78 4.96 -7.26
CA LEU A 81 -6.34 6.32 -6.97
C LEU A 81 -7.09 7.37 -7.79
N LEU A 82 -7.43 7.06 -9.04
CA LEU A 82 -8.29 7.91 -9.85
C LEU A 82 -9.67 8.09 -9.21
N VAL A 83 -10.28 7.00 -8.74
CA VAL A 83 -11.58 7.05 -8.05
C VAL A 83 -11.50 7.89 -6.77
N LEU A 84 -10.47 7.70 -5.94
CA LEU A 84 -10.26 8.49 -4.73
C LEU A 84 -10.04 9.98 -5.04
N TRP A 85 -9.23 10.27 -6.05
CA TRP A 85 -8.98 11.64 -6.50
C TRP A 85 -10.26 12.33 -6.97
N LEU A 86 -11.06 11.66 -7.82
CA LEU A 86 -12.37 12.17 -8.26
C LEU A 86 -13.29 12.41 -7.06
N GLY A 87 -13.31 11.51 -6.07
CA GLY A 87 -14.04 11.70 -4.82
C GLY A 87 -13.66 12.99 -4.09
N PHE A 88 -12.36 13.27 -3.96
CA PHE A 88 -11.88 14.52 -3.36
C PHE A 88 -12.24 15.75 -4.19
N VAL A 89 -12.16 15.67 -5.52
CA VAL A 89 -12.58 16.75 -6.43
C VAL A 89 -14.06 17.07 -6.27
N LEU A 90 -14.91 16.04 -6.14
CA LEU A 90 -16.35 16.23 -5.89
C LEU A 90 -16.59 16.88 -4.53
N LEU A 91 -15.94 16.40 -3.46
CA LEU A 91 -16.05 17.00 -2.12
C LEU A 91 -15.65 18.48 -2.13
N TYR A 92 -14.58 18.82 -2.84
CA TYR A 92 -14.14 20.20 -3.00
C TYR A 92 -15.13 21.03 -3.82
N SER A 93 -15.63 20.50 -4.93
CA SER A 93 -16.59 21.18 -5.82
C SER A 93 -17.92 21.49 -5.12
N PHE A 94 -18.39 20.57 -4.28
CA PHE A 94 -19.58 20.77 -3.44
C PHE A 94 -19.30 21.58 -2.16
N LYS A 95 -18.11 22.19 -2.03
CA LYS A 95 -17.68 23.00 -0.88
C LYS A 95 -17.81 22.26 0.46
N LYS A 96 -17.68 20.92 0.45
CA LYS A 96 -17.66 20.09 1.67
C LYS A 96 -16.31 20.12 2.37
N ILE A 97 -15.26 20.47 1.63
CA ILE A 97 -13.90 20.68 2.14
C ILE A 97 -13.31 21.97 1.58
N ASP A 98 -12.42 22.59 2.34
CA ASP A 98 -11.70 23.78 1.91
C ASP A 98 -10.47 23.44 1.06
N LYS A 99 -9.82 24.48 0.50
CA LYS A 99 -8.62 24.33 -0.34
C LYS A 99 -7.45 23.68 0.41
N LYS A 100 -7.28 23.97 1.71
CA LYS A 100 -6.20 23.46 2.54
C LYS A 100 -6.40 21.96 2.84
N GLN A 101 -7.63 21.56 3.11
CA GLN A 101 -8.05 20.16 3.28
C GLN A 101 -7.88 19.38 1.99
N PHE A 102 -8.34 19.92 0.85
CA PHE A 102 -8.16 19.31 -0.45
C PHE A 102 -6.67 19.06 -0.76
N ALA A 103 -5.82 20.09 -0.62
CA ALA A 103 -4.37 19.94 -0.78
C ALA A 103 -3.77 18.90 0.19
N GLY A 104 -4.27 18.85 1.43
CA GLY A 104 -3.90 17.84 2.41
C GLY A 104 -4.22 16.42 1.96
N TYR A 105 -5.41 16.18 1.41
CA TYR A 105 -5.84 14.87 0.90
C TYR A 105 -5.06 14.45 -0.35
N ILE A 106 -4.75 15.39 -1.24
CA ILE A 106 -3.87 15.12 -2.38
C ILE A 106 -2.48 14.68 -1.91
N LEU A 107 -1.92 15.33 -0.89
CA LEU A 107 -0.64 14.90 -0.32
C LEU A 107 -0.71 13.51 0.33
N VAL A 108 -1.80 13.21 1.05
CA VAL A 108 -2.04 11.84 1.57
C VAL A 108 -2.04 10.82 0.44
N LEU A 109 -2.74 11.11 -0.66
CA LEU A 109 -2.80 10.26 -1.85
C LEU A 109 -1.42 10.05 -2.47
N ILE A 110 -0.60 11.12 -2.55
CA ILE A 110 0.77 11.09 -3.07
C ILE A 110 1.68 10.20 -2.21
N TYR A 111 1.63 10.32 -0.89
CA TYR A 111 2.43 9.44 -0.02
C TYR A 111 1.97 7.99 -0.07
N PHE A 112 0.65 7.76 -0.18
CA PHE A 112 0.09 6.43 -0.35
C PHE A 112 0.55 5.78 -1.66
N ILE A 113 0.42 6.46 -2.81
CA ILE A 113 0.89 5.91 -4.09
C ILE A 113 2.40 5.68 -4.08
N PHE A 114 3.16 6.57 -3.45
CA PHE A 114 4.60 6.37 -3.30
C PHE A 114 4.92 5.08 -2.52
N GLY A 115 4.17 4.80 -1.45
CA GLY A 115 4.26 3.55 -0.70
C GLY A 115 3.96 2.32 -1.57
N VAL A 116 2.86 2.35 -2.33
CA VAL A 116 2.45 1.28 -3.24
C VAL A 116 3.51 1.04 -4.32
N ILE A 117 3.98 2.09 -4.99
CA ILE A 117 5.00 1.97 -6.04
C ILE A 117 6.27 1.35 -5.46
N LEU A 118 6.71 1.83 -4.29
CA LEU A 118 7.90 1.29 -3.66
C LEU A 118 7.71 -0.18 -3.27
N HIS A 119 6.52 -0.58 -2.82
CA HIS A 119 6.20 -1.99 -2.56
C HIS A 119 6.37 -2.84 -3.82
N LEU A 120 5.74 -2.45 -4.93
CA LEU A 120 5.82 -3.17 -6.21
C LEU A 120 7.26 -3.25 -6.75
N ILE A 121 8.06 -2.20 -6.57
CA ILE A 121 9.48 -2.20 -6.95
C ILE A 121 10.25 -3.19 -6.08
N VAL A 122 10.05 -3.15 -4.76
CA VAL A 122 10.72 -4.02 -3.79
C VAL A 122 10.40 -5.48 -4.08
N ASP A 123 9.13 -5.81 -4.31
CA ASP A 123 8.73 -7.16 -4.70
C ASP A 123 9.38 -7.59 -6.00
N LYS A 124 9.39 -6.71 -7.01
CA LYS A 124 10.04 -7.05 -8.27
C LYS A 124 11.53 -7.34 -8.07
N LEU A 125 12.23 -6.51 -7.29
CA LEU A 125 13.66 -6.68 -7.02
C LEU A 125 13.97 -7.90 -6.15
N ILE A 126 13.11 -8.23 -5.19
CA ILE A 126 13.34 -9.33 -4.24
C ILE A 126 12.88 -10.68 -4.83
N ILE A 127 11.74 -10.71 -5.53
CA ILE A 127 11.17 -11.91 -6.14
C ILE A 127 11.96 -12.32 -7.39
N GLU A 128 12.43 -11.37 -8.22
CA GLU A 128 13.24 -11.70 -9.43
C GLU A 128 14.68 -12.13 -9.09
N HIS A 129 15.13 -12.01 -7.84
CA HIS A 129 16.50 -12.33 -7.41
C HIS A 129 16.62 -13.46 -6.37
N ASN A 130 15.59 -14.29 -6.18
CA ASN A 130 15.67 -15.54 -5.37
C ASN A 130 16.11 -15.37 -3.90
N TYR A 131 16.00 -14.19 -3.29
CA TYR A 131 16.34 -13.99 -1.87
C TYR A 131 15.28 -14.51 -0.88
N TRP A 132 14.34 -15.33 -1.34
CA TRP A 132 13.27 -15.94 -0.55
C TRP A 132 13.43 -17.44 -0.31
N ILE A 133 14.57 -18.02 -0.69
CA ILE A 133 14.98 -19.37 -0.27
C ILE A 133 15.80 -19.27 1.02
#